data_AF-A0A381N7V6-F1
#
_entry.id   AF-A0A381N7V6-F1
#
_cell.length_a   1.000
_cell.length_b   1.000
_cell.length_c   1.000
_cell.angle_alpha   90.00
_cell.angle_beta   90.00
_cell.angle_gamma   90.00
#
_symmetry.space_group_name_H-M   'P 1'
#
loop_
_entity.id
_entity.type
_entity.pdbx_description
1 polymer ?
#
loop_
_entity_poly.entity_id
_entity_poly.type
_entity_poly.pdbx_seq_one_letter_code
_entity_poly.pdbx_strand_id
1 'polypeptide(L)' 'MTESGQKITFDDGQLNVPDQPIIPFIEGDGIGPDIWAASVRV' A
#
# COMPACT_ATOMS: atom_id res chain seq x y z
N MET A 1 -2.11 -21.76 6.33
CA MET A 1 -2.57 -20.48 6.88
C MET A 1 -1.35 -19.57 6.97
N THR A 2 -1.00 -18.91 5.87
CA THR A 2 0.16 -18.01 5.71
C THR A 2 -0.05 -17.31 4.36
N GLU A 3 0.05 -16.00 4.14
CA GLU A 3 0.36 -14.84 4.97
C GLU A 3 -0.31 -13.62 4.33
N SER A 4 -0.95 -12.78 5.14
CA SER A 4 -1.20 -11.37 4.85
C SER A 4 0.15 -10.64 4.72
N GLY A 5 0.28 -9.68 3.79
CA GLY A 5 1.53 -9.00 3.44
C GLY A 5 2.40 -8.48 4.60
N GLN A 6 3.61 -8.06 4.30
CA GLN A 6 4.63 -7.66 5.28
C GLN A 6 4.71 -6.13 5.42
N LYS A 7 5.07 -5.64 6.61
CA LYS A 7 5.25 -4.19 6.85
C LYS A 7 6.55 -3.70 6.21
N ILE A 8 6.51 -2.49 5.69
CA ILE A 8 7.72 -1.72 5.37
C ILE A 8 8.36 -1.25 6.69
N THR A 9 9.67 -1.39 6.82
CA THR A 9 10.44 -0.88 7.98
C THR A 9 11.43 0.20 7.55
N PHE A 10 11.93 0.95 8.52
CA PHE A 10 12.93 2.00 8.31
C PHE A 10 14.05 1.85 9.32
N ASP A 11 15.27 1.63 8.85
CA ASP A 11 16.49 1.55 9.65
C ASP A 11 17.68 2.12 8.88
N ASP A 12 18.66 2.66 9.60
CA ASP A 12 19.88 3.26 9.06
C ASP A 12 19.67 4.24 7.89
N GLY A 13 18.57 5.00 7.94
CA GLY A 13 18.22 5.99 6.92
C GLY A 13 17.65 5.41 5.63
N GLN A 14 17.35 4.11 5.59
CA GLN A 14 16.87 3.39 4.41
C GLN A 14 15.52 2.72 4.68
N LEU A 15 14.70 2.63 3.63
CA LEU A 15 13.46 1.86 3.64
C LEU A 15 13.74 0.42 3.26
N ASN A 16 13.36 -0.51 4.13
CA ASN A 16 13.37 -1.93 3.83
C ASN A 16 11.97 -2.33 3.35
N VAL A 17 11.86 -2.54 2.04
CA VAL A 17 10.60 -2.85 1.36
C VAL A 17 10.61 -4.34 0.99
N PRO A 18 9.70 -5.16 1.56
CA PRO A 18 9.61 -6.59 1.22
C PRO A 18 8.92 -6.80 -0.13
N ASP A 19 9.01 -8.02 -0.69
CA ASP A 19 8.38 -8.38 -1.97
C ASP A 19 6.85 -8.27 -1.95
N GLN A 20 6.22 -8.39 -0.78
CA GLN A 20 4.77 -8.27 -0.59
C GLN A 20 4.43 -7.24 0.49
N PRO A 21 4.57 -5.93 0.22
CA PRO A 21 4.37 -4.90 1.23
C PRO A 21 2.88 -4.64 1.50
N ILE A 22 2.54 -4.29 2.74
CA ILE A 22 1.25 -3.69 3.08
C ILE A 22 1.33 -2.18 2.79
N ILE A 23 0.52 -1.71 1.84
CA ILE A 23 0.37 -0.29 1.54
C ILE A 23 -1.02 0.18 2.00
N PRO A 24 -1.14 0.95 3.08
CA PRO A 24 -2.41 1.54 3.48
C PRO A 24 -2.81 2.64 2.51
N PHE A 25 -4.10 2.72 2.20
CA PHE A 25 -4.68 3.81 1.42
C PHE A 25 -6.00 4.27 2.04
N ILE A 26 -6.39 5.50 1.70
CA ILE A 26 -7.71 6.06 2.00
C ILE A 26 -8.33 6.38 0.66
N GLU A 27 -9.50 5.79 0.38
CA GLU A 27 -10.22 5.97 -0.89
C GLU A 27 -10.71 7.42 -1.07
N GLY A 28 -10.99 8.10 0.04
CA GLY A 28 -11.59 9.44 0.05
C GLY A 28 -13.11 9.39 -0.11
N ASP A 29 -13.73 10.55 -0.24
CA ASP A 29 -15.16 10.74 -0.47
C ASP A 29 -15.41 11.45 -1.82
N GLY A 30 -16.69 11.58 -2.21
CA GLY A 30 -17.05 12.17 -3.51
C GLY A 30 -16.52 11.35 -4.69
N ILE A 31 -15.63 11.94 -5.49
CA ILE A 31 -14.99 11.29 -6.66
C ILE A 31 -13.75 10.44 -6.29
N GLY A 32 -13.36 10.42 -5.01
CA GLY A 32 -12.20 9.65 -4.52
C GLY A 32 -12.22 8.17 -4.92
N PRO A 33 -13.33 7.43 -4.69
CA PRO A 33 -13.49 6.05 -5.14
C PRO A 33 -13.20 5.81 -6.62
N ASP A 34 -13.70 6.69 -7.50
CA ASP A 34 -13.55 6.54 -8.95
C ASP A 34 -12.08 6.70 -9.39
N ILE A 35 -11.38 7.67 -8.80
CA ILE A 35 -9.96 7.93 -9.09
C ILE A 35 -9.07 6.83 -8.51
N TRP A 36 -9.35 6.39 -7.28
CA TRP A 36 -8.60 5.31 -6.64
C TRP A 36 -8.72 4.00 -7.42
N ALA A 37 -9.93 3.64 -7.84
CA ALA A 37 -10.18 2.45 -8.65
C ALA A 37 -9.44 2.47 -10.00
N ALA A 38 -9.18 3.65 -10.57
CA ALA A 38 -8.36 3.80 -11.77
C ALA A 38 -6.86 3.67 -11.47
N SER A 39 -6.41 4.18 -10.32
CA SER A 39 -4.99 4.27 -9.94
C SER A 39 -4.40 2.93 -9.49
N VAL A 40 -5.21 2.03 -8.93
CA VAL A 40 -4.77 0.70 -8.46
C VAL A 40 -4.66 -0.35 -9.58
N ARG A 41 -5.14 -0.04 -10.79
CA ARG A 41 -5.19 -0.97 -11.93
C ARG A 41 -3.97 -0.89 -12.86
N VAL A 42 -3.05 0.02 -12.60
CA VAL A 42 -1.82 0.25 -13.37
C VAL A 42 -0.60 -0.21 -12.58
#